data_AF-A0A0M8PYJ2-F1
#
_entry.id   AF-A0A0M8PYJ2-F1
#
_cell.length_a   1.000
_cell.length_b   1.000
_cell.length_c   1.000
_cell.angle_alpha   90.00
_cell.angle_beta   90.00
_cell.angle_gamma   90.00
#
_symmetry.space_group_name_H-M   'P 1'
#
loop_
_entity.id
_entity.type
_entity.pdbx_description
1 polymer ?
#
loop_
_entity_poly.entity_id
_entity_poly.type
_entity_poly.pdbx_seq_one_letter_code
_entity_poly.pdbx_strand_id
1 'polypeptide(L)'
;MKFYKSNEWMSLRKEALKRDNFECQLCKAAGRYHKAENVHHMKEVKTHPQLSLTLNNLQCLCIKCHNEVHDRLESTRKNKYTNDERW
;
A
#
# COMPACT_ATOMS: atom_id res chain seq x y z
N MET A 1 -19.30 8.76 -9.30
CA MET A 1 -18.35 7.74 -9.83
C MET A 1 -17.32 7.43 -8.74
N LYS A 2 -17.06 6.16 -8.39
CA LYS A 2 -16.09 5.82 -7.34
C LYS A 2 -14.67 5.94 -7.92
N PHE A 3 -13.73 6.60 -7.24
CA PHE A 3 -12.34 6.82 -7.70
C PHE A 3 -11.69 5.55 -8.29
N TYR A 4 -11.77 4.43 -7.57
CA TYR A 4 -11.19 3.15 -7.99
C TYR A 4 -11.86 2.48 -9.20
N LYS A 5 -13.00 3.01 -9.66
CA LYS A 5 -13.69 2.57 -10.88
C LYS A 5 -13.52 3.57 -12.03
N SER A 6 -12.78 4.66 -11.84
CA SER A 6 -12.50 5.62 -12.91
C SER A 6 -11.59 5.03 -13.97
N ASN A 7 -11.77 5.44 -15.23
CA ASN A 7 -10.90 5.04 -16.33
C ASN A 7 -9.46 5.49 -16.10
N GLU A 8 -9.27 6.69 -15.55
CA GLU A 8 -7.96 7.26 -15.21
C GLU A 8 -7.21 6.35 -14.23
N TRP A 9 -7.85 5.95 -13.13
CA TRP A 9 -7.24 5.02 -12.18
C TRP A 9 -6.94 3.65 -12.80
N MET A 10 -7.86 3.10 -13.59
CA MET A 10 -7.63 1.79 -14.23
C MET A 10 -6.46 1.82 -15.22
N SER A 11 -6.31 2.89 -15.98
CA SER A 11 -5.18 3.10 -16.90
C SER A 11 -3.87 3.25 -16.13
N LEU A 12 -3.84 4.13 -15.13
CA LEU A 12 -2.65 4.37 -14.31
C LEU A 12 -2.23 3.11 -13.53
N ARG A 13 -3.19 2.33 -13.01
CA ARG A 13 -2.92 1.05 -12.35
C ARG A 13 -2.24 0.06 -13.29
N LYS A 14 -2.69 -0.02 -14.55
CA LYS A 14 -2.05 -0.87 -15.57
C LYS A 14 -0.63 -0.39 -15.89
N GLU A 15 -0.43 0.92 -15.96
CA GLU A 15 0.88 1.52 -16.19
C GLU A 15 1.86 1.22 -15.04
N ALA A 16 1.43 1.39 -13.79
CA ALA A 16 2.21 1.04 -12.61
C ALA A 16 2.60 -0.45 -12.60
N LEU A 17 1.66 -1.35 -12.90
CA LEU A 17 1.93 -2.78 -12.99
C LEU A 17 2.94 -3.12 -14.09
N LYS A 18 2.85 -2.48 -15.26
CA LYS A 18 3.81 -2.67 -16.35
C LYS A 18 5.21 -2.16 -15.98
N ARG A 19 5.30 -0.94 -15.42
CA ARG A 19 6.56 -0.34 -14.93
C ARG A 19 7.26 -1.27 -13.94
N ASP A 20 6.48 -1.86 -13.05
CA ASP A 20 6.97 -2.72 -11.97
C ASP A 20 7.12 -4.20 -12.39
N ASN A 21 6.97 -4.51 -13.68
CA ASN A 21 7.00 -5.88 -14.25
C ASN A 21 6.02 -6.86 -13.58
N PHE A 22 4.91 -6.36 -13.03
CA PHE A 22 3.95 -7.13 -12.24
C PHE A 22 4.58 -7.79 -11.00
N GLU A 23 5.67 -7.21 -10.48
CA GLU A 23 6.41 -7.69 -9.31
C GLU A 23 6.18 -6.78 -8.10
N CYS A 24 6.16 -7.39 -6.91
CA CYS A 24 6.18 -6.66 -5.66
C CYS A 24 7.52 -5.94 -5.50
N GLN A 25 7.50 -4.61 -5.47
CA GLN A 25 8.71 -3.80 -5.39
C GLN A 25 9.45 -3.94 -4.05
N LEU A 26 8.73 -4.19 -2.95
CA LEU A 26 9.35 -4.46 -1.66
C LEU A 26 10.00 -5.85 -1.59
N CYS A 27 9.39 -6.87 -2.19
CA CYS A 27 10.03 -8.18 -2.30
C CYS A 27 11.30 -8.09 -3.15
N LYS A 28 11.22 -7.39 -4.29
CA LYS A 28 12.33 -7.18 -5.21
C LYS A 28 13.50 -6.46 -4.55
N ALA A 29 13.23 -5.40 -3.80
CA ALA A 29 14.24 -4.68 -3.02
C ALA A 29 14.93 -5.57 -1.96
N ALA A 30 14.21 -6.57 -1.44
CA ALA A 30 14.75 -7.57 -0.50
C ALA A 30 15.41 -8.77 -1.20
N GLY A 31 15.64 -8.73 -2.51
CA GLY A 31 16.24 -9.82 -3.29
C GLY A 31 15.31 -11.03 -3.47
N ARG A 32 13.99 -10.86 -3.28
CA ARG A 32 12.98 -11.93 -3.43
C ARG A 32 12.05 -11.62 -4.59
N TYR A 33 11.53 -12.67 -5.22
CA TYR A 33 10.45 -12.52 -6.20
C TYR A 33 9.09 -12.78 -5.55
N HIS A 34 8.13 -11.91 -5.84
CA HIS A 34 6.71 -12.15 -5.59
C HIS A 34 5.88 -11.36 -6.59
N LYS A 35 4.79 -11.95 -7.08
CA LYS A 35 3.85 -11.26 -7.96
C LYS A 35 3.18 -10.09 -7.21
N ALA A 36 3.00 -8.96 -7.89
CA ALA A 36 2.18 -7.86 -7.40
C ALA A 36 0.70 -8.19 -7.54
N GLU A 37 -0.05 -7.95 -6.47
CA GLU A 37 -1.49 -8.18 -6.41
C GLU A 37 -2.25 -6.85 -6.27
N ASN A 38 -1.62 -5.88 -5.61
CA ASN A 38 -2.17 -4.56 -5.35
C ASN A 38 -1.22 -3.45 -5.82
N VAL A 39 -1.80 -2.27 -6.04
CA VAL A 39 -1.07 -1.03 -6.27
C VAL A 39 -1.38 -0.11 -5.10
N HIS A 40 -0.34 0.18 -4.32
CA HIS A 40 -0.40 0.95 -3.10
C HIS A 40 -0.08 2.42 -3.38
N HIS A 41 -0.80 3.34 -2.73
CA HIS A 41 -0.49 4.77 -2.73
C HIS A 41 0.50 5.08 -1.60
N MET A 42 1.74 5.46 -1.94
CA MET A 42 2.76 5.84 -0.94
C MET A 42 2.31 7.01 -0.07
N LYS A 43 1.65 8.02 -0.67
CA LYS A 43 0.88 9.05 0.03
C LYS A 43 -0.59 8.80 -0.19
N GLU A 44 -1.32 8.58 0.91
CA GLU A 44 -2.73 8.22 0.88
C GLU A 44 -3.59 9.25 0.14
N VAL A 45 -4.55 8.76 -0.63
CA VAL A 45 -5.50 9.61 -1.39
C VAL A 45 -6.30 10.54 -0.47
N LYS A 46 -6.57 10.13 0.77
CA LYS A 46 -7.33 10.93 1.75
C LYS A 46 -6.60 12.21 2.16
N THR A 47 -5.26 12.16 2.28
CA THR A 47 -4.44 13.29 2.72
C THR A 47 -3.81 14.05 1.54
N HIS A 48 -3.58 13.36 0.42
CA HIS A 48 -2.96 13.93 -0.78
C HIS A 48 -3.76 13.58 -2.04
N PRO A 49 -5.01 14.06 -2.18
CA PRO A 49 -5.86 13.76 -3.34
C PRO A 49 -5.24 14.21 -4.67
N GLN A 50 -4.43 15.28 -4.66
CA GLN A 50 -3.70 15.78 -5.82
C GLN A 50 -2.63 14.80 -6.34
N LEU A 51 -2.20 13.83 -5.52
CA LEU A 51 -1.24 12.79 -5.89
C LEU A 51 -1.89 11.44 -6.22
N SER A 52 -3.22 11.38 -6.21
CA SER A 52 -3.98 10.14 -6.39
C SER A 52 -3.79 9.51 -7.77
N LEU A 53 -3.50 10.34 -8.78
CA LEU A 53 -3.24 9.94 -10.17
C LEU A 53 -1.77 10.15 -10.60
N THR A 54 -0.85 10.25 -9.64
CA THR A 54 0.58 10.38 -9.93
C THR A 54 1.25 9.02 -9.92
N LEU A 55 1.84 8.58 -11.04
CA LEU A 55 2.51 7.27 -11.16
C LEU A 55 3.62 7.08 -10.12
N ASN A 56 4.38 8.14 -9.83
CA ASN A 56 5.44 8.14 -8.83
C ASN A 56 4.93 8.08 -7.39
N ASN A 57 3.62 8.22 -7.16
CA ASN A 57 2.99 7.99 -5.87
C ASN A 57 2.49 6.54 -5.71
N LEU A 58 2.69 5.69 -6.72
CA LEU A 58 2.19 4.31 -6.74
C LEU A 58 3.33 3.30 -6.64
N GLN A 59 3.08 2.23 -5.89
CA GLN A 59 4.00 1.11 -5.76
C GLN A 59 3.25 -0.23 -5.86
N CYS A 60 3.71 -1.13 -6.73
CA CYS A 60 3.11 -2.46 -6.83
C CYS A 60 3.60 -3.38 -5.71
N LEU A 61 2.68 -3.98 -4.95
CA LEU A 61 2.96 -4.80 -3.78
C LEU A 61 2.17 -6.11 -3.81
N CYS A 62 2.71 -7.15 -3.19
CA CYS A 62 1.93 -8.34 -2.82
C CYS A 62 1.03 -8.04 -1.62
N ILE A 63 0.03 -8.87 -1.36
CA ILE A 63 -0.91 -8.66 -0.22
C ILE A 63 -0.15 -8.55 1.11
N LYS A 64 0.85 -9.40 1.33
CA LYS A 64 1.67 -9.36 2.54
C LYS A 64 2.35 -8.01 2.73
N CYS A 65 3.11 -7.55 1.74
CA CYS A 65 3.83 -6.28 1.83
C CYS A 65 2.86 -5.09 1.87
N HIS A 66 1.73 -5.16 1.18
CA HIS A 66 0.67 -4.14 1.25
C HIS A 66 0.15 -4.00 2.69
N ASN A 67 -0.22 -5.11 3.34
CA ASN A 67 -0.68 -5.11 4.73
C ASN A 67 0.42 -4.63 5.67
N GLU A 68 1.67 -5.06 5.48
CA GLU A 68 2.78 -4.58 6.30
C GLU A 68 3.01 -3.07 6.17
N VAL A 69 2.69 -2.44 5.03
CA VAL A 69 2.81 -0.99 4.86
C VAL A 69 1.64 -0.26 5.53
N HIS A 70 0.41 -0.80 5.43
CA HIS A 70 -0.76 -0.24 6.12
C HIS A 70 -0.70 -0.44 7.65
N ASP A 71 -0.18 -1.57 8.13
CA ASP A 71 0.03 -1.87 9.56
C ASP A 71 1.26 -1.13 10.14
N ARG A 72 2.11 -0.50 9.31
CA ARG A 72 3.34 0.18 9.76
C ARG A 72 3.22 1.66 10.09
N LEU A 73 2.00 2.19 10.22
CA LEU A 73 1.76 3.42 10.96
C LEU A 73 0.94 3.19 12.25
N GLU A 74 0.70 1.95 12.67
CA GLU A 74 0.21 1.63 14.03
C GLU A 74 1.36 1.61 15.06
N SER A 75 2.07 2.74 15.18
CA SER A 75 2.72 3.09 16.45
C SER A 75 1.72 3.47 17.54
N THR A 76 0.43 3.15 17.35
CA THR A 76 -0.55 2.98 18.41
C THR A 76 -1.00 1.52 18.55
N ARG A 77 -0.05 0.56 18.54
CA ARG A 77 -0.25 -0.66 19.34
C ARG A 77 -0.37 -0.22 20.80
N LYS A 78 -1.58 0.16 21.23
CA LYS A 78 -1.95 0.26 22.64
C LYS A 78 -1.70 -1.12 23.23
N ASN A 79 -0.57 -1.26 23.92
CA ASN A 79 -0.35 -2.37 24.81
C ASN A 79 -1.38 -2.23 25.94
N LYS A 80 -2.57 -2.82 25.74
CA LYS A 80 -3.62 -2.87 26.76
C LYS A 80 -3.39 -4.12 27.60
N TYR A 81 -2.35 -4.06 28.43
CA TYR A 81 -2.26 -4.92 29.60
C TYR A 81 -2.05 -4.03 30.82
N THR A 82 -3.12 -3.79 31.56
CA THR A 82 -3.05 -3.33 32.95
C THR A 82 -3.53 -4.50 33.80
N ASN A 83 -2.61 -5.35 34.23
CA ASN A 83 -2.83 -6.14 35.44
C ASN A 83 -2.45 -5.24 36.61
N ASP A 84 -3.41 -4.45 37.07
CA ASP A 84 -3.33 -3.84 38.39
C ASP A 84 -4.15 -4.75 39.30
N GLU A 85 -3.46 -5.55 40.10
CA GLU A 85 -4.06 -6.35 41.17
C GLU A 85 -4.95 -5.45 42.02
N ARG A 86 -6.24 -5.77 42.11
CA ARG A 86 -7.11 -5.22 43.15
C ARG A 86 -7.76 -6.37 43.90
N TRP A 87 -7.34 -6.48 45.15
CA TRP A 87 -7.89 -7.25 46.26
C TRP A 87 -9.42 -7.17 46.34
#